data_AF-A0A438LWY3-F1
#
_entry.id   AF-A0A438LWY3-F1
#
_cell.length_a   1.000
_cell.length_b   1.000
_cell.length_c   1.000
_cell.angle_alpha   90.00
_cell.angle_beta   90.00
_cell.angle_gamma   90.00
#
_symmetry.space_group_name_H-M   'P 1'
#
loop_
_entity.id
_entity.type
_entity.pdbx_description
1 polymer ?
#
loop_
_entity_poly.entity_id
_entity_poly.type
_entity_poly.pdbx_seq_one_letter_code
_entity_poly.pdbx_strand_id
1 'polypeptide(L)'
;MAKKTGVLPGQALSDLKTTVQNYLDAIDRVQAVSLSHDSWLESAAQLGCLSADMRDAVSRVNRALGIRSGQDAILRYLRNHVGTPVPADALGGVAGISEWARRVRELRVESGWPIESGTNRDDLPHDHYRLAADKPDTDLAERWRVAKAARNLKKPGGGKKSGKDRLLHYLKEISPRPADKEQLGYVANIQEWPRRMRELEEEGWQIVSNIDDPSLPPGSYRLPTLIKRPARVRQAIKLRHKILERDNKTCQDCGAVPGQGVALQVHHVLPVHQGGDNDERNLVTLCYNCHGGRHALMGSSPKDELLHPEEEPDLLRP
;
A
#
# COMPACT_ATOMS: atom_id res chain seq x y z
N MET A 1 -20.91 36.71 17.73
CA MET A 1 -20.79 36.07 16.39
C MET A 1 -20.19 37.08 15.43
N ALA A 2 -18.87 37.06 15.21
CA ALA A 2 -18.21 37.96 14.28
C ALA A 2 -18.32 37.40 12.85
N LYS A 3 -18.99 38.14 11.95
CA LYS A 3 -18.98 37.86 10.51
C LYS A 3 -17.52 37.96 10.05
N LYS A 4 -16.91 36.84 9.63
CA LYS A 4 -15.64 36.88 8.90
C LYS A 4 -15.88 37.67 7.61
N THR A 5 -15.34 38.87 7.54
CA THR A 5 -15.27 39.69 6.33
C THR A 5 -14.35 38.98 5.33
N GLY A 6 -14.91 38.06 4.54
CA GLY A 6 -14.20 37.43 3.43
C GLY A 6 -13.92 38.46 2.34
N VAL A 7 -12.73 38.39 1.73
CA VAL A 7 -12.40 39.17 0.52
C VAL A 7 -13.41 38.82 -0.57
N LEU A 8 -14.01 39.83 -1.20
CA LEU A 8 -14.97 39.63 -2.29
C LEU A 8 -14.26 39.03 -3.52
N PRO A 9 -14.91 38.14 -4.30
CA PRO A 9 -14.29 37.53 -5.49
C PRO A 9 -13.68 38.52 -6.47
N GLY A 10 -14.35 39.66 -6.70
CA GLY A 10 -13.85 40.72 -7.58
C GLY A 10 -12.54 41.35 -7.10
N GLN A 11 -12.40 41.58 -5.79
CA GLN A 11 -11.15 42.08 -5.21
C GLN A 11 -10.03 41.06 -5.35
N ALA A 12 -10.30 39.79 -5.03
CA ALA A 12 -9.30 38.73 -5.16
C ALA A 12 -8.81 38.55 -6.60
N LEU A 13 -9.70 38.71 -7.58
CA LEU A 13 -9.34 38.68 -9.01
C LEU A 13 -8.49 39.89 -9.41
N SER A 14 -8.82 41.07 -8.88
CA SER A 14 -8.00 42.27 -9.08
C SER A 14 -6.59 42.10 -8.50
N ASP A 15 -6.48 41.52 -7.30
CA ASP A 15 -5.19 41.25 -6.67
C ASP A 15 -4.36 40.26 -7.50
N LEU A 16 -4.99 39.22 -8.07
CA LEU A 16 -4.33 38.31 -9.00
C LEU A 16 -3.79 39.05 -10.22
N LYS A 17 -4.57 39.94 -10.83
CA LYS A 17 -4.12 40.76 -11.95
C LYS A 17 -2.88 41.59 -11.57
N THR A 18 -2.86 42.18 -10.39
CA THR A 18 -1.69 42.93 -9.89
C THR A 18 -0.46 42.02 -9.75
N THR A 19 -0.60 40.80 -9.21
CA THR A 19 0.54 39.87 -9.11
C THR A 19 1.08 39.45 -10.47
N VAL A 20 0.21 39.26 -11.46
CA VAL A 20 0.62 38.97 -12.86
C VAL A 20 1.35 40.16 -13.45
N GLN A 21 0.88 41.40 -13.22
CA GLN A 21 1.54 42.59 -13.71
C GLN A 21 2.95 42.73 -13.12
N ASN A 22 3.12 42.50 -11.82
CA ASN A 22 4.45 42.53 -11.19
C ASN A 22 5.42 41.51 -11.80
N TYR A 23 4.91 40.33 -12.21
CA TYR A 23 5.70 39.31 -12.90
C TYR A 23 6.16 39.80 -14.29
N LEU A 24 5.26 40.42 -15.07
CA LEU A 24 5.59 41.01 -16.37
C LEU A 24 6.58 42.16 -16.23
N ASP A 25 6.36 43.06 -15.27
CA ASP A 25 7.27 44.19 -15.00
C ASP A 25 8.67 43.71 -14.61
N ALA A 26 8.80 42.55 -13.96
CA ALA A 26 10.09 41.95 -13.63
C ALA A 26 10.78 41.40 -14.88
N ILE A 27 10.04 40.78 -15.81
CA ILE A 27 10.57 40.34 -17.11
C ILE A 27 11.06 41.53 -17.93
N ASP A 28 10.28 42.60 -18.01
CA ASP A 28 10.62 43.78 -18.81
C ASP A 28 11.90 44.49 -18.34
N ARG A 29 12.27 44.33 -17.05
CA ARG A 29 13.53 44.84 -16.50
C ARG A 29 14.74 43.99 -16.88
N VAL A 30 14.56 42.77 -17.37
CA VAL A 30 15.66 41.91 -17.81
C VAL A 30 16.20 42.47 -19.13
N GLN A 31 17.27 43.26 -19.04
CA GLN A 31 17.91 43.86 -20.20
C GLN A 31 18.61 42.79 -21.05
N ALA A 32 18.06 42.49 -22.24
CA ALA A 32 18.60 41.48 -23.16
C ALA A 32 20.06 41.74 -23.60
N VAL A 33 20.50 43.00 -23.57
CA VAL A 33 21.83 43.44 -24.05
C VAL A 33 22.94 43.18 -23.01
N SER A 34 22.61 42.97 -21.73
CA SER A 34 23.55 42.76 -20.63
C SER A 34 23.31 41.45 -19.87
N LEU A 35 22.70 40.47 -20.55
CA LEU A 35 22.40 39.17 -19.95
C LEU A 35 23.70 38.39 -19.73
N SER A 36 24.02 38.10 -18.47
CA SER A 36 25.07 37.16 -18.07
C SER A 36 24.41 35.96 -17.37
N HIS A 37 25.16 34.88 -17.15
CA HIS A 37 24.64 33.74 -16.39
C HIS A 37 24.18 34.17 -14.99
N ASP A 38 24.99 34.97 -14.29
CA ASP A 38 24.68 35.41 -12.92
C ASP A 38 23.47 36.36 -12.88
N SER A 39 23.41 37.35 -13.78
CA SER A 39 22.28 38.30 -13.80
C SER A 39 20.96 37.62 -14.21
N TRP A 40 21.04 36.62 -15.08
CA TRP A 40 19.89 35.78 -15.41
C TRP A 40 19.43 34.94 -14.22
N LEU A 41 20.34 34.30 -13.48
CA LEU A 41 19.98 33.46 -12.33
C LEU A 41 19.31 34.27 -11.22
N GLU A 42 19.78 35.49 -10.94
CA GLU A 42 19.10 36.41 -10.01
C GLU A 42 17.69 36.78 -10.49
N SER A 43 17.55 37.09 -11.78
CA SER A 43 16.25 37.39 -12.39
C SER A 43 15.30 36.19 -12.31
N ALA A 44 15.80 34.99 -12.63
CA ALA A 44 15.03 33.75 -12.56
C ALA A 44 14.58 33.43 -11.12
N ALA A 45 15.43 33.70 -10.11
CA ALA A 45 15.05 33.56 -8.71
C ALA A 45 13.92 34.54 -8.32
N GLN A 46 14.01 35.80 -8.75
CA GLN A 46 12.95 36.79 -8.53
C GLN A 46 11.63 36.37 -9.20
N LEU A 47 11.68 35.92 -10.46
CA LEU A 47 10.51 35.40 -11.18
C LEU A 47 9.91 34.18 -10.46
N GLY A 48 10.74 33.32 -9.87
CA GLY A 48 10.28 32.21 -9.04
C GLY A 48 9.47 32.65 -7.82
N CYS A 49 9.91 33.69 -7.11
CA CYS A 49 9.17 34.30 -6.00
C CYS A 49 7.83 34.89 -6.47
N LEU A 50 7.83 35.67 -7.55
CA LEU A 50 6.62 36.26 -8.12
C LEU A 50 5.63 35.19 -8.62
N SER A 51 6.13 34.07 -9.13
CA SER A 51 5.30 32.91 -9.49
C SER A 51 4.66 32.25 -8.27
N ALA A 52 5.31 32.29 -7.10
CA ALA A 52 4.71 31.86 -5.85
C ALA A 52 3.58 32.80 -5.41
N ASP A 53 3.80 34.12 -5.51
CA ASP A 53 2.77 35.12 -5.21
C ASP A 53 1.53 34.97 -6.10
N MET A 54 1.74 34.67 -7.39
CA MET A 54 0.67 34.39 -8.34
C MET A 54 -0.15 33.16 -7.93
N ARG A 55 0.51 32.06 -7.55
CA ARG A 55 -0.17 30.85 -7.03
C ARG A 55 -0.97 31.16 -5.76
N ASP A 56 -0.42 31.95 -4.85
CA ASP A 56 -1.11 32.39 -3.64
C ASP A 56 -2.32 33.28 -3.95
N ALA A 57 -2.22 34.13 -4.98
CA ALA A 57 -3.33 34.94 -5.47
C ALA A 57 -4.45 34.08 -6.07
N VAL A 58 -4.12 33.07 -6.88
CA VAL A 58 -5.08 32.06 -7.36
C VAL A 58 -5.77 31.37 -6.18
N SER A 59 -4.99 30.96 -5.17
CA SER A 59 -5.53 30.38 -3.93
C SER A 59 -6.45 31.34 -3.16
N ARG A 60 -6.22 32.66 -3.20
CA ARG A 60 -7.14 33.67 -2.63
C ARG A 60 -8.44 33.76 -3.42
N VAL A 61 -8.40 33.75 -4.76
CA VAL A 61 -9.59 33.70 -5.62
C VAL A 61 -10.41 32.45 -5.32
N ASN A 62 -9.76 31.28 -5.25
CA ASN A 62 -10.39 30.02 -4.86
C ASN A 62 -11.15 30.14 -3.53
N ARG A 63 -10.51 30.69 -2.49
CA ARG A 63 -11.14 30.89 -1.18
C ARG A 63 -12.31 31.87 -1.22
N ALA A 64 -12.21 32.96 -1.99
CA ALA A 64 -13.30 33.93 -2.16
C ALA A 64 -14.53 33.32 -2.85
N LEU A 65 -14.33 32.31 -3.70
CA LEU A 65 -15.39 31.52 -4.34
C LEU A 65 -15.87 30.33 -3.49
N GLY A 66 -15.38 30.18 -2.25
CA GLY A 66 -15.78 29.10 -1.34
C GLY A 66 -15.08 27.76 -1.60
N ILE A 67 -14.03 27.72 -2.42
CA ILE A 67 -13.17 26.54 -2.58
C ILE A 67 -12.22 26.48 -1.39
N ARG A 68 -12.28 25.38 -0.63
CA ARG A 68 -11.73 25.33 0.73
C ARG A 68 -10.22 25.12 0.78
N SER A 69 -9.66 24.44 -0.23
CA SER A 69 -8.23 24.08 -0.30
C SER A 69 -7.84 23.74 -1.74
N GLY A 70 -6.54 23.66 -2.02
CA GLY A 70 -6.06 23.17 -3.31
C GLY A 70 -6.51 21.73 -3.62
N GLN A 71 -6.68 20.89 -2.58
CA GLN A 71 -7.26 19.55 -2.74
C GLN A 71 -8.74 19.60 -3.15
N ASP A 72 -9.54 20.48 -2.52
CA ASP A 72 -10.95 20.71 -2.87
C ASP A 72 -11.07 21.24 -4.32
N ALA A 73 -10.15 22.13 -4.72
CA ALA A 73 -10.07 22.68 -6.08
C ALA A 73 -9.82 21.58 -7.12
N ILE A 74 -8.77 20.77 -6.91
CA ILE A 74 -8.42 19.63 -7.77
C ILE A 74 -9.60 18.68 -7.90
N LEU A 75 -10.21 18.29 -6.77
CA LEU A 75 -11.33 17.35 -6.80
C LEU A 75 -12.51 17.93 -7.58
N ARG A 76 -12.93 19.16 -7.31
CA ARG A 76 -14.02 19.82 -8.05
C ARG A 76 -13.74 19.85 -9.56
N TYR A 77 -12.51 20.18 -9.95
CA TYR A 77 -12.12 20.21 -11.35
C TYR A 77 -12.17 18.82 -11.99
N LEU A 78 -11.59 17.80 -11.35
CA LEU A 78 -11.61 16.42 -11.83
C LEU A 78 -13.03 15.85 -11.95
N ARG A 79 -13.92 16.18 -11.00
CA ARG A 79 -15.34 15.77 -11.04
C ARG A 79 -16.10 16.38 -12.22
N ASN A 80 -15.70 17.56 -12.68
CA ASN A 80 -16.25 18.19 -13.89
C ASN A 80 -15.65 17.60 -15.19
N HIS A 81 -14.60 16.78 -15.09
CA HIS A 81 -13.87 16.18 -16.23
C HIS A 81 -13.77 14.65 -16.10
N VAL A 82 -14.79 14.00 -15.53
CA VAL A 82 -14.81 12.55 -15.33
C VAL A 82 -14.63 11.85 -16.68
N GLY A 83 -13.77 10.82 -16.70
CA GLY A 83 -13.42 10.06 -17.90
C GLY A 83 -12.52 10.80 -18.90
N THR A 84 -12.25 12.10 -18.70
CA THR A 84 -11.41 12.89 -19.60
C THR A 84 -10.00 13.05 -19.02
N PRO A 85 -8.93 12.73 -19.79
CA PRO A 85 -7.57 13.02 -19.37
C PRO A 85 -7.34 14.53 -19.21
N VAL A 86 -6.69 14.94 -18.11
CA VAL A 86 -6.31 16.33 -17.83
C VAL A 86 -4.81 16.44 -17.59
N PRO A 87 -4.14 17.49 -18.09
CA PRO A 87 -2.70 17.69 -17.87
C PRO A 87 -2.36 17.90 -16.38
N ALA A 88 -1.18 17.43 -15.97
CA ALA A 88 -0.63 17.63 -14.64
C ALA A 88 -0.56 19.12 -14.25
N ASP A 89 -0.07 19.97 -15.15
CA ASP A 89 0.08 21.40 -14.89
C ASP A 89 -1.27 22.11 -14.73
N ALA A 90 -2.34 21.62 -15.38
CA ALA A 90 -3.69 22.13 -15.18
C ALA A 90 -4.15 21.90 -13.73
N LEU A 91 -3.84 20.74 -13.14
CA LEU A 91 -4.13 20.47 -11.73
C LEU A 91 -3.32 21.38 -10.81
N GLY A 92 -2.06 21.65 -11.13
CA GLY A 92 -1.24 22.62 -10.41
C GLY A 92 -1.82 24.04 -10.44
N GLY A 93 -2.25 24.49 -11.62
CA GLY A 93 -2.92 25.79 -11.81
C GLY A 93 -4.22 25.90 -11.03
N VAL A 94 -5.10 24.90 -11.13
CA VAL A 94 -6.37 24.85 -10.39
C VAL A 94 -6.14 24.86 -8.87
N ALA A 95 -5.16 24.11 -8.39
CA ALA A 95 -4.86 24.02 -6.96
C ALA A 95 -4.28 25.31 -6.38
N GLY A 96 -3.55 26.09 -7.20
CA GLY A 96 -2.87 27.31 -6.78
C GLY A 96 -1.77 27.07 -5.75
N ILE A 97 -1.08 25.93 -5.80
CA ILE A 97 -0.02 25.51 -4.85
C ILE A 97 1.06 24.69 -5.56
N SER A 98 2.28 24.61 -5.02
CA SER A 98 3.35 23.73 -5.56
C SER A 98 3.11 22.27 -5.22
N GLU A 99 2.62 21.98 -4.02
CA GLU A 99 2.41 20.62 -3.51
C GLU A 99 1.14 19.94 -4.04
N TRP A 100 0.71 20.29 -5.25
CA TRP A 100 -0.53 19.80 -5.87
C TRP A 100 -0.47 18.29 -6.14
N ALA A 101 0.68 17.77 -6.59
CA ALA A 101 0.84 16.33 -6.87
C ALA A 101 0.62 15.48 -5.62
N ARG A 102 1.03 16.00 -4.45
CA ARG A 102 0.73 15.39 -3.16
C ARG A 102 -0.76 15.38 -2.86
N ARG A 103 -1.50 16.45 -3.17
CA ARG A 103 -2.96 16.50 -2.98
C ARG A 103 -3.71 15.49 -3.86
N VAL A 104 -3.26 15.30 -5.11
CA VAL A 104 -3.79 14.26 -6.01
C VAL A 104 -3.58 12.88 -5.40
N ARG A 105 -2.37 12.61 -4.88
CA ARG A 105 -2.09 11.35 -4.18
C ARG A 105 -3.00 11.17 -2.97
N GLU A 106 -3.19 12.19 -2.14
CA GLU A 106 -4.09 12.11 -0.98
C GLU A 106 -5.56 11.86 -1.38
N LEU A 107 -6.05 12.44 -2.48
CA LEU A 107 -7.39 12.14 -3.01
C LEU A 107 -7.51 10.69 -3.45
N ARG A 108 -6.51 10.19 -4.19
CA ARG A 108 -6.48 8.82 -4.71
C ARG A 108 -6.39 7.77 -3.60
N VAL A 109 -5.49 8.04 -2.66
CA VAL A 109 -5.06 7.11 -1.62
C VAL A 109 -5.96 7.26 -0.41
N GLU A 110 -5.93 8.40 0.27
CA GLU A 110 -6.61 8.57 1.56
C GLU A 110 -8.13 8.74 1.41
N SER A 111 -8.58 9.37 0.33
CA SER A 111 -10.01 9.64 0.09
C SER A 111 -10.67 8.65 -0.87
N GLY A 112 -9.91 7.69 -1.41
CA GLY A 112 -10.42 6.63 -2.28
C GLY A 112 -10.93 7.08 -3.64
N TRP A 113 -10.60 8.28 -4.13
CA TRP A 113 -11.04 8.71 -5.46
C TRP A 113 -10.31 7.90 -6.55
N PRO A 114 -11.02 7.34 -7.55
CA PRO A 114 -10.42 6.52 -8.59
C PRO A 114 -9.69 7.39 -9.63
N ILE A 115 -8.55 7.96 -9.23
CA ILE A 115 -7.72 8.83 -10.05
C ILE A 115 -6.60 8.00 -10.69
N GLU A 116 -6.63 7.92 -12.00
CA GLU A 116 -5.62 7.28 -12.84
C GLU A 116 -4.53 8.29 -13.24
N SER A 117 -3.35 7.78 -13.56
CA SER A 117 -2.16 8.54 -13.95
C SER A 117 -1.53 7.88 -15.16
N GLY A 118 -1.04 8.65 -16.12
CA GLY A 118 -0.30 8.12 -17.28
C GLY A 118 0.99 7.39 -16.95
N THR A 119 1.47 7.51 -15.71
CA THR A 119 2.54 6.66 -15.19
C THR A 119 2.14 5.19 -15.03
N ASN A 120 0.84 4.90 -14.90
CA ASN A 120 0.32 3.58 -14.53
C ASN A 120 -0.73 3.05 -15.54
N ARG A 121 -0.99 3.79 -16.61
CA ARG A 121 -2.01 3.49 -17.62
C ARG A 121 -1.45 3.80 -18.99
N ASP A 122 -1.33 2.76 -19.81
CA ASP A 122 -0.78 2.88 -21.16
C ASP A 122 -1.70 3.68 -22.10
N ASP A 123 -2.98 3.81 -21.74
CA ASP A 123 -3.98 4.60 -22.48
C ASP A 123 -4.00 6.09 -22.12
N LEU A 124 -3.05 6.56 -21.28
CA LEU A 124 -2.96 7.96 -20.83
C LEU A 124 -1.57 8.53 -21.13
N PRO A 125 -1.46 9.80 -21.58
CA PRO A 125 -0.17 10.49 -21.66
C PRO A 125 0.52 10.55 -20.30
N HIS A 126 1.85 10.42 -20.27
CA HIS A 126 2.63 10.27 -19.04
C HIS A 126 2.37 11.35 -17.97
N ASP A 127 2.16 12.59 -18.41
CA ASP A 127 1.93 13.79 -17.61
C ASP A 127 0.43 14.11 -17.41
N HIS A 128 -0.46 13.13 -17.57
CA HIS A 128 -1.90 13.31 -17.42
C HIS A 128 -2.51 12.48 -16.29
N TYR A 129 -3.63 12.99 -15.77
CA TYR A 129 -4.49 12.32 -14.81
C TYR A 129 -5.90 12.17 -15.35
N ARG A 130 -6.65 11.17 -14.88
CA ARG A 130 -8.07 11.00 -15.22
C ARG A 130 -8.84 10.52 -14.00
N LEU A 131 -9.99 11.12 -13.72
CA LEU A 131 -10.92 10.58 -12.73
C LEU A 131 -11.84 9.57 -13.41
N ALA A 132 -11.74 8.29 -13.07
CA ALA A 132 -12.50 7.23 -13.75
C ALA A 132 -14.00 7.25 -13.41
N ALA A 133 -14.36 7.65 -12.18
CA ALA A 133 -15.76 7.74 -11.74
C ALA A 133 -15.96 8.86 -10.71
N ASP A 134 -17.14 9.50 -10.72
CA ASP A 134 -17.51 10.56 -9.77
C ASP A 134 -17.99 10.02 -8.41
N LYS A 135 -17.33 8.99 -7.89
CA LYS A 135 -17.61 8.43 -6.57
C LYS A 135 -16.31 7.90 -5.97
N PRO A 136 -16.04 8.16 -4.68
CA PRO A 136 -14.93 7.51 -4.01
C PRO A 136 -15.22 6.01 -3.87
N ASP A 137 -14.19 5.20 -4.08
CA ASP A 137 -14.16 3.81 -3.66
C ASP A 137 -14.05 3.80 -2.12
N THR A 138 -15.20 3.53 -1.47
CA THR A 138 -15.32 3.51 -0.02
C THR A 138 -14.45 2.42 0.60
N ASP A 139 -14.25 1.31 -0.10
CA ASP A 139 -13.39 0.22 0.37
C ASP A 139 -11.92 0.62 0.28
N LEU A 140 -11.51 1.37 -0.74
CA LEU A 140 -10.16 1.93 -0.83
C LEU A 140 -9.92 2.99 0.25
N ALA A 141 -10.86 3.93 0.43
CA ALA A 141 -10.76 4.95 1.46
C ALA A 141 -10.66 4.34 2.87
N GLU A 142 -11.50 3.33 3.16
CA GLU A 142 -11.47 2.63 4.45
C GLU A 142 -10.14 1.88 4.64
N ARG A 143 -9.63 1.19 3.61
CA ARG A 143 -8.32 0.54 3.64
C ARG A 143 -7.20 1.51 4.04
N TRP A 144 -7.21 2.72 3.50
CA TRP A 144 -6.20 3.73 3.82
C TRP A 144 -6.40 4.41 5.18
N ARG A 145 -7.65 4.55 5.64
CA ARG A 145 -7.95 4.98 7.02
C ARG A 145 -7.31 4.02 8.03
N VAL A 146 -7.49 2.72 7.84
CA VAL A 146 -6.91 1.67 8.68
C VAL A 146 -5.37 1.68 8.59
N ALA A 147 -4.80 1.84 7.39
CA ALA A 147 -3.35 1.94 7.21
C ALA A 147 -2.76 3.17 7.92
N LYS A 148 -3.42 4.32 7.84
CA LYS A 148 -3.00 5.57 8.52
C LYS A 148 -3.08 5.46 10.04
N ALA A 149 -4.12 4.79 10.55
CA ALA A 149 -4.23 4.49 11.98
C ALA A 149 -3.08 3.58 12.43
N ALA A 150 -2.81 2.49 11.70
CA ALA A 150 -1.73 1.56 12.02
C ALA A 150 -0.35 2.23 11.93
N ARG A 151 -0.09 3.07 10.91
CA ARG A 151 1.18 3.81 10.77
C ARG A 151 1.49 4.69 11.99
N ASN A 152 0.45 5.23 12.63
CA ASN A 152 0.55 6.17 13.76
C ASN A 152 0.32 5.51 15.13
N LEU A 153 0.27 4.18 15.18
CA LEU A 153 0.10 3.41 16.42
C LEU A 153 1.19 3.75 17.44
N LYS A 154 0.78 4.05 18.68
CA LYS A 154 1.68 4.47 19.77
C LYS A 154 1.92 3.35 20.79
N LYS A 155 3.06 3.44 21.49
CA LYS A 155 3.35 2.61 22.67
C LYS A 155 2.71 3.21 23.93
N PRO A 156 2.47 2.40 24.98
CA PRO A 156 2.25 2.94 26.32
C PRO A 156 3.44 3.81 26.72
N GLY A 157 3.19 5.06 27.12
CA GLY A 157 4.24 6.05 27.41
C GLY A 157 4.67 6.95 26.24
N GLY A 158 4.04 6.81 25.07
CA GLY A 158 4.31 7.67 23.91
C GLY A 158 5.34 7.08 22.94
N GLY A 159 5.55 7.76 21.81
CA GLY A 159 6.37 7.25 20.70
C GLY A 159 5.63 6.21 19.83
N LYS A 160 6.10 6.05 18.59
CA LYS A 160 5.49 5.11 17.61
C LYS A 160 5.88 3.66 17.92
N LYS A 161 4.97 2.72 17.67
CA LYS A 161 5.26 1.28 17.71
C LYS A 161 6.25 0.89 16.60
N SER A 162 6.91 -0.27 16.75
CA SER A 162 7.87 -0.74 15.75
C SER A 162 7.19 -0.94 14.38
N GLY A 163 7.98 -0.92 13.29
CA GLY A 163 7.43 -1.23 11.96
C GLY A 163 6.72 -2.59 11.91
N LYS A 164 7.27 -3.59 12.61
CA LYS A 164 6.68 -4.94 12.75
C LYS A 164 5.32 -4.92 13.45
N ASP A 165 5.23 -4.25 14.60
CA ASP A 165 3.97 -4.16 15.35
C ASP A 165 2.88 -3.43 14.55
N ARG A 166 3.28 -2.38 13.82
CA ARG A 166 2.38 -1.61 12.95
C ARG A 166 1.86 -2.45 11.79
N LEU A 167 2.73 -3.24 11.16
CA LEU A 167 2.35 -4.21 10.12
C LEU A 167 1.39 -5.27 10.66
N LEU A 168 1.71 -5.88 11.80
CA LEU A 168 0.84 -6.90 12.40
C LEU A 168 -0.53 -6.32 12.76
N HIS A 169 -0.56 -5.14 13.41
CA HIS A 169 -1.81 -4.45 13.71
C HIS A 169 -2.61 -4.21 12.43
N TYR A 170 -1.98 -3.67 11.39
CA TYR A 170 -2.65 -3.41 10.12
C TYR A 170 -3.25 -4.67 9.50
N LEU A 171 -2.46 -5.75 9.41
CA LEU A 171 -2.91 -7.03 8.85
C LEU A 171 -4.07 -7.65 9.62
N LYS A 172 -4.10 -7.52 10.96
CA LYS A 172 -5.22 -7.98 11.77
C LYS A 172 -6.51 -7.23 11.46
N GLU A 173 -6.43 -5.90 11.33
CA GLU A 173 -7.60 -5.06 11.07
C GLU A 173 -8.20 -5.29 9.68
N ILE A 174 -7.37 -5.60 8.68
CA ILE A 174 -7.86 -5.84 7.30
C ILE A 174 -8.16 -7.32 7.01
N SER A 175 -7.78 -8.24 7.91
CA SER A 175 -7.95 -9.69 7.74
C SER A 175 -9.39 -10.05 7.36
N PRO A 176 -9.61 -10.94 6.37
CA PRO A 176 -8.63 -11.75 5.62
C PRO A 176 -8.12 -11.09 4.33
N ARG A 177 -8.39 -9.80 4.10
CA ARG A 177 -8.05 -9.11 2.84
C ARG A 177 -6.53 -8.92 2.69
N PRO A 178 -6.01 -8.92 1.45
CA PRO A 178 -4.61 -8.67 1.19
C PRO A 178 -4.24 -7.18 1.32
N ALA A 179 -2.99 -6.94 1.70
CA ALA A 179 -2.34 -5.64 1.62
C ALA A 179 -1.29 -5.65 0.51
N ASP A 180 -1.28 -4.61 -0.30
CA ASP A 180 -0.29 -4.42 -1.36
C ASP A 180 1.04 -3.84 -0.83
N LYS A 181 2.05 -3.83 -1.71
CA LYS A 181 3.40 -3.31 -1.43
C LYS A 181 3.41 -1.86 -0.97
N GLU A 182 2.56 -0.99 -1.54
CA GLU A 182 2.52 0.44 -1.19
C GLU A 182 1.94 0.64 0.21
N GLN A 183 0.86 -0.07 0.54
CA GLN A 183 0.22 -0.07 1.84
C GLN A 183 1.19 -0.55 2.93
N LEU A 184 1.85 -1.69 2.70
CA LEU A 184 2.79 -2.28 3.66
C LEU A 184 4.00 -1.36 3.89
N GLY A 185 4.57 -0.81 2.81
CA GLY A 185 5.65 0.17 2.89
C GLY A 185 5.24 1.44 3.65
N TYR A 186 4.03 1.95 3.38
CA TYR A 186 3.47 3.10 4.09
C TYR A 186 3.26 2.82 5.58
N VAL A 187 2.65 1.70 5.95
CA VAL A 187 2.38 1.33 7.35
C VAL A 187 3.68 1.13 8.12
N ALA A 188 4.63 0.38 7.56
CA ALA A 188 5.89 0.07 8.20
C ALA A 188 6.81 1.30 8.31
N ASN A 189 6.81 2.18 7.29
CA ASN A 189 7.68 3.34 7.20
C ASN A 189 9.17 3.02 7.44
N ILE A 190 9.63 1.89 6.89
CA ILE A 190 11.03 1.40 6.90
C ILE A 190 11.28 0.61 5.62
N GLN A 191 12.53 0.54 5.14
CA GLN A 191 12.88 -0.23 3.92
C GLN A 191 12.81 -1.75 4.16
N GLU A 192 13.30 -2.21 5.31
CA GLU A 192 13.37 -3.62 5.71
C GLU A 192 12.02 -4.25 6.12
N TRP A 193 10.89 -3.68 5.68
CA TRP A 193 9.59 -4.21 6.03
C TRP A 193 9.33 -5.65 5.52
N PRO A 194 9.84 -6.12 4.36
CA PRO A 194 9.67 -7.52 3.96
C PRO A 194 10.34 -8.50 4.93
N ARG A 195 11.43 -8.08 5.59
CA ARG A 195 12.06 -8.87 6.66
C ARG A 195 11.18 -8.95 7.89
N ARG A 196 10.44 -7.88 8.24
CA ARG A 196 9.48 -7.89 9.35
C ARG A 196 8.30 -8.84 9.10
N MET A 197 7.88 -9.02 7.85
CA MET A 197 6.85 -10.00 7.50
C MET A 197 7.31 -11.43 7.80
N ARG A 198 8.55 -11.77 7.41
CA ARG A 198 9.18 -13.07 7.73
C ARG A 198 9.31 -13.29 9.23
N GLU A 199 9.68 -12.27 9.99
CA GLU A 199 9.74 -12.37 11.46
C GLU A 199 8.38 -12.65 12.09
N LEU A 200 7.30 -12.03 11.58
CA LEU A 200 5.95 -12.31 12.06
C LEU A 200 5.52 -13.74 11.74
N GLU A 201 5.92 -14.26 10.58
CA GLU A 201 5.71 -15.66 10.21
C GLU A 201 6.51 -16.61 11.12
N GLU A 202 7.79 -16.33 11.40
CA GLU A 202 8.63 -17.06 12.36
C GLU A 202 7.99 -17.08 13.77
N GLU A 203 7.34 -15.97 14.16
CA GLU A 203 6.58 -15.89 15.41
C GLU A 203 5.29 -16.73 15.42
N GLY A 204 4.88 -17.29 14.29
CA GLY A 204 3.72 -18.19 14.16
C GLY A 204 2.46 -17.54 13.59
N TRP A 205 2.52 -16.27 13.16
CA TRP A 205 1.42 -15.67 12.40
C TRP A 205 1.31 -16.31 11.02
N GLN A 206 0.08 -16.63 10.60
CA GLN A 206 -0.19 -17.34 9.34
C GLN A 206 -0.11 -16.41 8.12
N ILE A 207 0.97 -15.66 7.97
CA ILE A 207 1.14 -14.68 6.89
C ILE A 207 1.35 -15.42 5.58
N VAL A 208 0.56 -15.06 4.57
CA VAL A 208 0.59 -15.64 3.22
C VAL A 208 1.09 -14.57 2.25
N SER A 209 2.09 -14.91 1.45
CA SER A 209 2.64 -14.06 0.40
C SER A 209 2.15 -14.50 -0.99
N ASN A 210 2.49 -13.74 -2.03
CA ASN A 210 2.26 -14.15 -3.41
C ASN A 210 3.06 -15.41 -3.84
N ILE A 211 4.00 -15.87 -3.03
CA ILE A 211 4.72 -17.15 -3.26
C ILE A 211 3.83 -18.33 -2.84
N ASP A 212 3.07 -18.17 -1.76
CA ASP A 212 2.21 -19.21 -1.21
C ASP A 212 0.84 -19.23 -1.89
N ASP A 213 0.34 -18.06 -2.29
CA ASP A 213 -0.93 -17.88 -2.99
C ASP A 213 -0.71 -17.06 -4.28
N PRO A 214 -0.62 -17.73 -5.45
CA PRO A 214 -0.43 -17.07 -6.74
C PRO A 214 -1.55 -16.11 -7.16
N SER A 215 -2.71 -16.13 -6.49
CA SER A 215 -3.78 -15.16 -6.76
C SER A 215 -3.47 -13.75 -6.24
N LEU A 216 -2.46 -13.61 -5.37
CA LEU A 216 -2.05 -12.33 -4.82
C LEU A 216 -1.11 -11.56 -5.78
N PRO A 217 -1.27 -10.23 -5.92
CA PRO A 217 -0.33 -9.43 -6.70
C PRO A 217 1.11 -9.52 -6.13
N PRO A 218 2.15 -9.44 -6.98
CA PRO A 218 3.53 -9.50 -6.53
C PRO A 218 3.87 -8.52 -5.40
N GLY A 219 4.47 -9.03 -4.31
CA GLY A 219 4.83 -8.22 -3.14
C GLY A 219 3.66 -7.92 -2.19
N SER A 220 2.50 -8.52 -2.40
CA SER A 220 1.35 -8.44 -1.50
C SER A 220 1.40 -9.54 -0.44
N TYR A 221 0.80 -9.27 0.71
CA TYR A 221 0.68 -10.21 1.82
C TYR A 221 -0.73 -10.17 2.40
N ARG A 222 -1.20 -11.29 2.94
CA ARG A 222 -2.45 -11.37 3.70
C ARG A 222 -2.26 -12.14 4.99
N LEU A 223 -3.09 -11.81 5.97
CA LEU A 223 -3.28 -12.63 7.17
C LEU A 223 -4.68 -13.28 7.05
N PRO A 224 -4.78 -14.53 6.59
CA PRO A 224 -6.06 -15.21 6.34
C PRO A 224 -6.78 -15.56 7.66
N THR A 225 -6.05 -15.70 8.77
CA THR A 225 -6.61 -16.00 10.08
C THR A 225 -5.88 -15.24 11.19
N LEU A 226 -6.61 -14.85 12.23
CA LEU A 226 -6.06 -14.22 13.43
C LEU A 226 -5.46 -15.24 14.42
N ILE A 227 -5.50 -16.53 14.07
CA ILE A 227 -4.89 -17.60 14.87
C ILE A 227 -3.37 -17.51 14.74
N LYS A 228 -2.71 -17.30 15.87
CA LYS A 228 -1.26 -17.40 16.00
C LYS A 228 -0.92 -18.85 16.39
N ARG A 229 -0.10 -19.53 15.58
CA ARG A 229 0.42 -20.86 15.89
C ARG A 229 1.70 -20.75 16.75
N PRO A 230 2.19 -21.84 17.36
CA PRO A 230 3.51 -21.82 17.99
C PRO A 230 4.56 -21.30 17.00
N ALA A 231 5.56 -20.58 17.53
CA ALA A 231 6.64 -20.07 16.72
C ALA A 231 7.33 -21.23 16.00
N ARG A 232 7.45 -21.16 14.68
CA ARG A 232 8.13 -22.20 13.91
C ARG A 232 9.63 -22.07 14.15
N VAL A 233 10.27 -23.12 14.64
CA VAL A 233 11.73 -23.17 14.71
C VAL A 233 12.27 -22.95 13.30
N ARG A 234 13.23 -22.03 13.10
CA ARG A 234 13.80 -21.70 11.78
C ARG A 234 14.20 -22.95 10.97
N GLN A 235 14.61 -24.01 11.66
CA GLN A 235 14.93 -25.30 11.08
C GLN A 235 13.73 -25.96 10.39
N ALA A 236 12.52 -25.88 10.96
CA ALA A 236 11.30 -26.39 10.36
C ALA A 236 10.90 -25.61 9.09
N ILE A 237 11.10 -24.29 9.06
CA ILE A 237 10.86 -23.47 7.86
C ILE A 237 11.81 -23.87 6.74
N LYS A 238 13.12 -23.97 7.04
CA LYS A 238 14.12 -24.43 6.07
C LYS A 238 13.82 -25.83 5.55
N LEU A 239 13.46 -26.73 6.45
CA LEU A 239 13.09 -28.11 6.11
C LEU A 239 11.87 -28.13 5.19
N ARG A 240 10.81 -27.39 5.52
CA ARG A 240 9.62 -27.25 4.66
C ARG A 240 9.99 -26.78 3.26
N HIS A 241 10.77 -25.70 3.13
CA HIS A 241 11.22 -25.21 1.82
C HIS A 241 12.02 -26.26 1.06
N LYS A 242 12.94 -26.95 1.75
CA LYS A 242 13.77 -28.00 1.17
C LYS A 242 12.94 -29.17 0.64
N ILE A 243 11.92 -29.62 1.39
CA ILE A 243 11.01 -30.69 0.94
C ILE A 243 10.16 -30.25 -0.24
N LEU A 244 9.60 -29.03 -0.19
CA LEU A 244 8.84 -28.48 -1.32
C LEU A 244 9.69 -28.34 -2.59
N GLU A 245 10.96 -27.94 -2.47
CA GLU A 245 11.89 -27.88 -3.60
C GLU A 245 12.27 -29.26 -4.12
N ARG A 246 12.57 -30.22 -3.23
CA ARG A 246 12.84 -31.62 -3.58
C ARG A 246 11.67 -32.22 -4.39
N ASP A 247 10.46 -31.96 -3.95
CA ASP A 247 9.22 -32.48 -4.55
C ASP A 247 8.74 -31.64 -5.73
N ASN A 248 9.58 -30.73 -6.25
CA ASN A 248 9.31 -29.84 -7.36
C ASN A 248 7.98 -29.07 -7.20
N LYS A 249 7.65 -28.66 -5.97
CA LYS A 249 6.41 -27.99 -5.58
C LYS A 249 5.17 -28.68 -6.16
N THR A 250 5.15 -30.02 -6.08
CA THR A 250 4.12 -30.88 -6.63
C THR A 250 3.64 -31.87 -5.58
N CYS A 251 2.32 -32.07 -5.46
CA CYS A 251 1.78 -33.10 -4.59
C CYS A 251 2.22 -34.48 -5.05
N GLN A 252 2.82 -35.26 -4.16
CA GLN A 252 3.36 -36.58 -4.50
C GLN A 252 2.28 -37.68 -4.62
N ASP A 253 1.05 -37.42 -4.17
CA ASP A 253 -0.07 -38.36 -4.30
C ASP A 253 -0.88 -38.14 -5.60
N CYS A 254 -1.22 -36.89 -5.93
CA CYS A 254 -2.10 -36.59 -7.07
C CYS A 254 -1.45 -35.76 -8.19
N GLY A 255 -0.20 -35.34 -8.04
CA GLY A 255 0.51 -34.52 -9.03
C GLY A 255 0.05 -33.06 -9.09
N ALA A 256 -0.84 -32.61 -8.21
CA ALA A 256 -1.36 -31.25 -8.24
C ALA A 256 -0.28 -30.20 -7.87
N VAL A 257 -0.32 -29.05 -8.54
CA VAL A 257 0.63 -27.94 -8.36
C VAL A 257 -0.08 -26.64 -7.96
N PRO A 258 0.59 -25.68 -7.29
CA PRO A 258 -0.05 -24.45 -6.83
C PRO A 258 -0.77 -23.63 -7.92
N GLY A 259 -0.29 -23.68 -9.17
CA GLY A 259 -0.92 -23.01 -10.31
C GLY A 259 -2.33 -23.52 -10.66
N GLN A 260 -2.75 -24.65 -10.08
CA GLN A 260 -4.09 -25.22 -10.22
C GLN A 260 -5.02 -24.84 -9.04
N GLY A 261 -4.61 -23.88 -8.21
CA GLY A 261 -5.42 -23.38 -7.09
C GLY A 261 -5.37 -24.24 -5.82
N VAL A 262 -4.40 -25.13 -5.69
CA VAL A 262 -4.21 -25.98 -4.49
C VAL A 262 -3.07 -25.47 -3.61
N ALA A 263 -3.25 -25.53 -2.28
CA ALA A 263 -2.18 -25.26 -1.33
C ALA A 263 -1.40 -26.54 -1.00
N LEU A 264 -0.07 -26.44 -0.91
CA LEU A 264 0.82 -27.56 -0.57
C LEU A 264 1.24 -27.55 0.91
N GLN A 265 1.35 -28.73 1.49
CA GLN A 265 1.74 -29.00 2.87
C GLN A 265 2.79 -30.11 2.90
N VAL A 266 3.60 -30.15 3.97
CA VAL A 266 4.58 -31.21 4.19
C VAL A 266 4.00 -32.10 5.29
N HIS A 267 3.93 -33.40 5.02
CA HIS A 267 3.33 -34.42 5.86
C HIS A 267 4.38 -35.46 6.26
N HIS A 268 4.27 -36.02 7.46
CA HIS A 268 5.08 -37.16 7.89
C HIS A 268 4.51 -38.47 7.34
N VAL A 269 5.34 -39.27 6.67
CA VAL A 269 4.94 -40.57 6.12
C VAL A 269 4.67 -41.57 7.25
N LEU A 270 5.59 -41.66 8.21
CA LEU A 270 5.39 -42.26 9.52
C LEU A 270 5.00 -41.13 10.49
N PRO A 271 3.79 -41.14 11.06
CA PRO A 271 3.37 -40.14 12.04
C PRO A 271 4.30 -40.07 13.26
N VAL A 272 4.40 -38.91 13.88
CA VAL A 272 5.38 -38.71 14.97
C VAL A 272 5.06 -39.56 16.20
N HIS A 273 3.79 -39.77 16.53
CA HIS A 273 3.36 -40.67 17.60
C HIS A 273 3.75 -42.13 17.38
N GLN A 274 4.00 -42.52 16.12
CA GLN A 274 4.49 -43.86 15.76
C GLN A 274 6.02 -43.91 15.62
N GLY A 275 6.71 -42.88 16.12
CA GLY A 275 8.17 -42.78 16.06
C GLY A 275 8.70 -42.09 14.80
N GLY A 276 7.85 -41.42 14.03
CA GLY A 276 8.25 -40.59 12.91
C GLY A 276 9.13 -39.42 13.32
N ASP A 277 10.18 -39.16 12.55
CA ASP A 277 11.09 -38.03 12.76
C ASP A 277 10.97 -36.98 11.64
N ASN A 278 11.73 -35.89 11.80
CA ASN A 278 11.84 -34.83 10.79
C ASN A 278 12.94 -35.11 9.75
N ASP A 279 13.34 -36.38 9.57
CA ASP A 279 14.24 -36.75 8.48
C ASP A 279 13.52 -36.55 7.15
N GLU A 280 14.23 -36.06 6.14
CA GLU A 280 13.64 -35.76 4.84
C GLU A 280 12.98 -37.00 4.20
N ARG A 281 13.51 -38.20 4.47
CA ARG A 281 12.94 -39.47 4.00
C ARG A 281 11.55 -39.74 4.59
N ASN A 282 11.27 -39.20 5.77
CA ASN A 282 9.98 -39.32 6.42
C ASN A 282 9.00 -38.19 6.03
N LEU A 283 9.40 -37.26 5.17
CA LEU A 283 8.56 -36.11 4.80
C LEU A 283 8.13 -36.16 3.34
N VAL A 284 6.88 -35.78 3.07
CA VAL A 284 6.29 -35.78 1.73
C VAL A 284 5.43 -34.54 1.49
N THR A 285 5.53 -33.95 0.30
CA THR A 285 4.68 -32.83 -0.12
C THR A 285 3.31 -33.31 -0.59
N LEU A 286 2.23 -32.83 0.02
CA LEU A 286 0.84 -33.15 -0.31
C LEU A 286 0.00 -31.90 -0.53
N CYS A 287 -1.00 -31.98 -1.41
CA CYS A 287 -2.04 -30.95 -1.48
C CYS A 287 -2.97 -31.07 -0.27
N TYR A 288 -3.69 -30.00 0.06
CA TYR A 288 -4.63 -29.97 1.19
C TYR A 288 -5.58 -31.18 1.22
N ASN A 289 -6.11 -31.59 0.07
CA ASN A 289 -7.06 -32.70 -0.04
C ASN A 289 -6.39 -34.07 0.21
N CYS A 290 -5.23 -34.34 -0.41
CA CYS A 290 -4.49 -35.59 -0.19
C CYS A 290 -3.95 -35.69 1.24
N HIS A 291 -3.49 -34.57 1.80
CA HIS A 291 -3.08 -34.50 3.20
C HIS A 291 -4.23 -34.87 4.12
N GLY A 292 -5.42 -34.29 3.93
CA GLY A 292 -6.62 -34.66 4.68
C GLY A 292 -7.01 -36.14 4.49
N GLY A 293 -6.84 -36.68 3.29
CA GLY A 293 -7.10 -38.09 2.99
C GLY A 293 -6.20 -39.06 3.77
N ARG A 294 -4.89 -38.75 3.90
CA ARG A 294 -3.97 -39.58 4.69
C ARG A 294 -4.31 -39.57 6.18
N HIS A 295 -4.69 -38.42 6.73
CA HIS A 295 -5.19 -38.30 8.11
C HIS A 295 -6.47 -39.12 8.34
N ALA A 296 -7.42 -39.04 7.40
CA ALA A 296 -8.68 -39.78 7.47
C ALA A 296 -8.49 -41.30 7.45
N LEU A 297 -7.50 -41.82 6.70
CA LEU A 297 -7.15 -43.25 6.68
C LEU A 297 -6.44 -43.71 7.95
N MET A 298 -5.78 -42.79 8.66
CA MET A 298 -5.06 -43.06 9.91
C MET A 298 -5.90 -42.82 11.18
N GLY A 299 -7.18 -42.46 11.03
CA GLY A 299 -8.11 -42.28 12.15
C GLY A 299 -7.96 -40.97 12.93
N SER A 300 -7.20 -40.00 12.40
CA SER A 300 -6.95 -38.69 13.02
C SER A 300 -7.54 -37.53 12.19
N SER A 301 -7.85 -36.42 12.85
CA SER A 301 -8.32 -35.20 12.17
C SER A 301 -7.13 -34.38 11.64
N PRO A 302 -7.25 -33.72 10.48
CA PRO A 302 -6.13 -33.03 9.82
C PRO A 302 -5.58 -31.88 10.67
N LYS A 303 -4.33 -32.01 11.12
CA LYS A 303 -3.53 -30.95 11.74
C LYS A 303 -2.12 -30.94 11.11
N ASP A 304 -1.48 -29.76 11.10
CA ASP A 304 -0.13 -29.52 10.57
C ASP A 304 0.90 -30.19 11.50
N GLU A 305 1.37 -31.39 11.13
CA GLU A 305 2.14 -32.32 11.97
C GLU A 305 3.54 -31.83 12.36
N LEU A 306 4.07 -30.84 11.63
CA LEU A 306 5.37 -30.24 11.96
C LEU A 306 5.33 -29.29 13.16
N LEU A 307 4.13 -28.97 13.69
CA LEU A 307 3.93 -28.00 14.76
C LEU A 307 3.64 -28.61 16.14
N HIS A 308 3.14 -29.85 16.21
CA HIS A 308 2.64 -30.47 17.46
C HIS A 308 2.81 -32.00 17.48
N PRO A 309 4.05 -32.53 17.53
CA PRO A 309 4.27 -33.96 17.63
C PRO A 309 3.71 -34.59 18.92
N GLU A 310 3.52 -33.80 19.98
CA GLU A 310 2.99 -34.20 21.28
C GLU A 310 1.45 -34.25 21.42
N GLU A 311 0.69 -33.74 20.44
CA GLU A 311 -0.79 -33.68 20.51
C GLU A 311 -1.50 -34.82 19.76
N GLU A 312 -0.76 -35.77 19.21
CA GLU A 312 -1.35 -36.97 18.62
C GLU A 312 -1.88 -37.88 19.74
N PRO A 313 -3.17 -38.30 19.69
CA PRO A 313 -3.73 -39.16 20.73
C PRO A 313 -2.99 -40.50 20.74
N ASP A 314 -2.39 -40.81 21.88
CA ASP A 314 -1.79 -42.11 22.18
C ASP A 314 -2.91 -43.15 22.32
N LEU A 315 -3.35 -43.72 21.20
CA LEU A 315 -4.41 -44.74 21.17
C LEU A 315 -3.92 -46.13 21.66
N LEU A 316 -2.71 -46.23 22.22
CA LEU A 316 -2.12 -47.48 22.71
C LEU A 316 -1.61 -47.43 24.15
N ARG A 317 -1.91 -46.39 24.94
CA ARG A 317 -1.91 -46.52 26.40
C ARG A 317 -3.26 -47.08 26.86
N PRO A 318 -3.29 -48.20 27.61
CA PRO A 318 -4.53 -48.78 28.10
C PRO A 318 -5.30 -47.83 29.03
#